data_AF-A0A8B9MXX0-F1
#
_entry.id   AF-A0A8B9MXX0-F1
#
_cell.length_a   1.000
_cell.length_b   1.000
_cell.length_c   1.000
_cell.angle_alpha   90.00
_cell.angle_beta   90.00
_cell.angle_gamma   90.00
#
_symmetry.space_group_name_H-M   'P 1'
#
loop_
_entity.id
_entity.type
_entity.pdbx_description
1 polymer ?
#
loop_
_entity_poly.entity_id
_entity_poly.type
_entity_poly.pdbx_seq_one_letter_code
_entity_poly.pdbx_strand_id
1 'polypeptide(L)'
;MVKLSKMATNGTQLGTFAPLWEVFRISSDKLALCHLELMKKLHDLIKEISRYGEEQGRVHKKSKEEVSGTLEAVQLLHGVAQLLPKSKESYHSKCQEYERLRKEGTSQKEIDKAELKSKKAGEALRRAVEKYNAARADFEQRMLDSAVRFQEVEEAHLRHMKGLIGSYSHSVEDTHVQIGQVHEEFKQNVENIGTEMLLRRFAESKGTGRERPGALDFDEYRLAPAQEGKYVCIQQPRAGDLGGVGGAAHLSVPPPHPPQDPKGAVVKLSVSLG
;
A
#
# COMPACT_ATOMS: atom_id res chain seq x y z
N MET A 1 -4.99 4.25 15.64
CA MET A 1 -3.95 3.79 16.59
C MET A 1 -3.16 4.93 17.22
N VAL A 2 -2.71 5.94 16.46
CA VAL A 2 -2.01 7.13 17.02
C VAL A 2 -2.75 7.82 18.18
N LYS A 3 -4.09 7.89 18.15
CA LYS A 3 -4.89 8.44 19.25
C LYS A 3 -4.81 7.61 20.53
N LEU A 4 -4.72 6.28 20.42
CA LEU A 4 -4.58 5.36 21.57
C LEU A 4 -3.20 5.47 22.21
N SER A 5 -2.14 5.55 21.39
CA SER A 5 -0.79 5.88 21.85
C SER A 5 -0.77 7.16 22.68
N LYS A 6 -1.41 8.23 22.18
CA LYS A 6 -1.53 9.52 22.90
C LYS A 6 -2.28 9.42 24.23
N MET A 7 -3.26 8.53 24.36
CA MET A 7 -3.98 8.32 25.62
C MET A 7 -3.12 7.64 26.68
N ALA A 8 -2.20 6.74 26.29
CA ALA A 8 -1.26 6.13 27.22
C ALA A 8 -0.26 7.15 27.79
N THR A 9 0.17 8.14 26.99
CA THR A 9 0.97 9.28 27.48
C THR A 9 0.21 10.22 28.42
N ASN A 10 -1.12 10.31 28.28
CA ASN A 10 -1.98 11.11 29.15
C ASN A 10 -2.39 10.37 30.43
N GLY A 11 -2.09 9.07 30.53
CA GLY A 11 -2.11 8.36 31.81
C GLY A 11 -1.11 9.01 32.76
N THR A 12 -1.44 9.06 34.05
CA THR A 12 -0.54 9.60 35.06
C THR A 12 0.85 8.98 34.93
N GLN A 13 1.86 9.79 34.59
CA GLN A 13 3.27 9.35 34.63
C GLN A 13 3.74 9.03 36.06
N LEU A 14 2.90 9.37 37.05
CA LEU A 14 3.05 9.00 38.43
C LEU A 14 2.35 7.65 38.67
N GLY A 15 3.09 6.69 39.19
CA GLY A 15 2.57 5.40 39.62
C GLY A 15 3.39 4.23 39.11
N THR A 16 3.32 3.13 39.85
CA THR A 16 4.09 1.90 39.62
C THR A 16 3.83 1.26 38.24
N PHE A 17 2.71 1.60 37.59
CA PHE A 17 2.32 1.06 36.27
C PHE A 17 2.89 1.86 35.08
N ALA A 18 3.50 3.04 35.30
CA ALA A 18 3.99 3.90 34.22
C ALA A 18 4.85 3.19 33.15
N PRO A 19 5.76 2.24 33.48
CA PRO A 19 6.53 1.51 32.47
C PRO A 19 5.68 0.68 31.49
N LEU A 20 4.55 0.12 31.94
CA LEU A 20 3.65 -0.67 31.09
C LEU A 20 2.84 0.22 30.14
N TRP A 21 2.50 1.44 30.55
CA TRP A 21 1.89 2.43 29.64
C TRP A 21 2.85 2.80 28.49
N GLU A 22 4.14 2.89 28.77
CA GLU A 22 5.15 3.16 27.75
C GLU A 22 5.29 2.00 26.75
N VAL A 23 5.30 0.75 27.21
CA VAL A 23 5.28 -0.43 26.33
C VAL A 23 4.05 -0.44 25.41
N PHE A 24 2.87 -0.14 25.97
CA PHE A 24 1.64 -0.05 25.19
C PHE A 24 1.68 1.07 24.14
N ARG A 25 2.24 2.23 24.51
CA ARG A 25 2.42 3.37 23.61
C ARG A 25 3.32 3.01 22.43
N ILE A 26 4.50 2.45 22.70
CA ILE A 26 5.47 2.05 21.66
C ILE A 26 4.87 1.02 20.70
N SER A 27 4.19 0.00 21.23
CA SER A 27 3.52 -1.01 20.39
C SER A 27 2.42 -0.39 19.51
N SER A 28 1.61 0.50 20.07
CA SER A 28 0.57 1.23 19.33
C SER A 28 1.14 2.10 18.20
N ASP A 29 2.31 2.70 18.42
CA ASP A 29 3.02 3.47 17.38
C ASP A 29 3.57 2.55 16.28
N LYS A 30 4.19 1.43 16.63
CA LYS A 30 4.66 0.42 15.67
C LYS A 30 3.54 -0.10 14.79
N LEU A 31 2.39 -0.43 15.38
CA LEU A 31 1.21 -0.85 14.63
C LEU A 31 0.70 0.25 13.68
N ALA A 32 0.68 1.51 14.14
CA ALA A 32 0.31 2.64 13.27
C ALA A 32 1.26 2.79 12.08
N LEU A 33 2.56 2.55 12.28
CA LEU A 33 3.57 2.59 11.21
C LEU A 33 3.37 1.48 10.19
N CYS A 34 3.09 0.23 10.61
CA CYS A 34 2.80 -0.88 9.69
C CYS A 34 1.66 -0.52 8.72
N HIS A 35 0.54 0.02 9.24
CA HIS A 35 -0.58 0.44 8.40
C HIS A 35 -0.25 1.65 7.51
N LEU A 36 0.52 2.62 8.02
CA LEU A 36 0.94 3.77 7.22
C LEU A 36 1.81 3.34 6.03
N GLU A 37 2.71 2.39 6.25
CA GLU A 37 3.57 1.86 5.20
C GLU A 37 2.78 1.06 4.16
N LEU A 38 1.82 0.23 4.59
CA LEU A 38 0.90 -0.42 3.68
C LEU A 38 0.15 0.59 2.82
N MET A 39 -0.39 1.66 3.43
CA MET A 39 -1.09 2.70 2.68
C MET A 39 -0.20 3.37 1.61
N LYS A 40 1.09 3.57 1.90
CA LYS A 40 2.04 4.08 0.90
C LYS A 40 2.22 3.09 -0.26
N LYS A 41 2.45 1.80 0.04
CA LYS A 41 2.58 0.74 -0.96
C LYS A 41 1.34 0.64 -1.85
N LEU A 42 0.15 0.68 -1.25
CA LEU A 42 -1.13 0.67 -1.97
C LEU A 42 -1.31 1.90 -2.86
N HIS A 43 -0.92 3.07 -2.36
CA HIS A 43 -0.99 4.29 -3.15
C HIS A 43 -0.03 4.28 -4.35
N ASP A 44 1.19 3.75 -4.18
CA ASP A 44 2.12 3.59 -5.28
C ASP A 44 1.64 2.55 -6.31
N LEU A 45 0.99 1.48 -5.86
CA LEU A 45 0.33 0.52 -6.75
C LEU A 45 -0.80 1.17 -7.57
N ILE A 46 -1.60 2.06 -6.97
CA ILE A 46 -2.62 2.82 -7.70
C ILE A 46 -1.98 3.67 -8.80
N LYS A 47 -0.86 4.33 -8.52
CA LYS A 47 -0.13 5.10 -9.54
C LYS A 47 0.39 4.21 -10.66
N GLU A 48 0.88 3.01 -10.33
CA GLU A 48 1.34 2.04 -11.33
C GLU A 48 0.19 1.59 -12.23
N ILE A 49 -0.98 1.28 -11.67
CA ILE A 49 -2.20 0.96 -12.44
C ILE A 49 -2.56 2.12 -13.38
N SER A 50 -2.56 3.36 -12.89
CA SER A 50 -2.87 4.54 -13.72
C SER A 50 -1.87 4.71 -14.86
N ARG A 51 -0.56 4.61 -14.57
CA ARG A 51 0.50 4.69 -15.57
C ARG A 51 0.38 3.59 -16.62
N TYR A 52 0.05 2.37 -16.19
CA TYR A 52 -0.17 1.26 -17.10
C TYR A 52 -1.37 1.52 -18.02
N GLY A 53 -2.46 2.11 -17.53
CA GLY A 53 -3.60 2.51 -18.36
C GLY A 53 -3.23 3.47 -19.49
N GLU A 54 -2.33 4.42 -19.25
CA GLU A 54 -1.81 5.32 -20.29
C GLU A 54 -0.98 4.57 -21.35
N GLU A 55 -0.07 3.69 -20.91
CA GLU A 55 0.72 2.88 -21.85
C GLU A 55 -0.15 1.90 -22.64
N GLN A 56 -1.18 1.31 -22.00
CA GLN A 56 -2.15 0.46 -22.68
C GLN A 56 -2.87 1.22 -23.80
N GLY A 57 -3.27 2.47 -23.56
CA GLY A 57 -3.84 3.34 -24.60
C GLY A 57 -2.89 3.52 -25.79
N ARG A 58 -1.60 3.70 -25.53
CA ARG A 58 -0.56 3.81 -26.57
C ARG A 58 -0.38 2.51 -27.36
N VAL A 59 -0.36 1.36 -26.67
CA VAL A 59 -0.28 0.02 -27.29
C VAL A 59 -1.51 -0.24 -28.17
N HIS A 60 -2.72 0.11 -27.72
CA HIS A 60 -3.94 -0.05 -28.52
C HIS A 60 -3.90 0.79 -29.79
N LYS A 61 -3.45 2.05 -29.69
CA LYS A 61 -3.29 2.91 -30.87
C LYS A 61 -2.32 2.31 -31.89
N LYS A 62 -1.14 1.88 -31.43
CA LYS A 62 -0.13 1.26 -32.29
C LYS A 62 -0.65 -0.01 -32.95
N SER A 63 -1.31 -0.88 -32.19
CA SER A 63 -1.83 -2.15 -32.69
C SER A 63 -2.91 -1.93 -33.75
N LYS A 64 -3.77 -0.92 -33.57
CA LYS A 64 -4.76 -0.52 -34.57
C LYS A 64 -4.13 -0.05 -35.88
N GLU A 65 -3.02 0.69 -35.80
CA GLU A 65 -2.28 1.14 -36.98
C GLU A 65 -1.62 -0.05 -37.71
N GLU A 66 -1.00 -0.98 -36.97
CA GLU A 66 -0.36 -2.19 -37.50
C GLU A 66 -1.33 -3.11 -38.27
N VAL A 67 -2.57 -3.23 -37.80
CA VAL A 67 -3.59 -4.12 -38.39
C VAL A 67 -4.65 -3.39 -39.21
N SER A 68 -4.40 -2.11 -39.54
CA SER A 68 -5.35 -1.26 -40.26
C SER A 68 -5.79 -1.86 -41.60
N GLY A 69 -4.84 -2.48 -42.33
CA GLY A 69 -5.02 -3.09 -43.64
C GLY A 69 -6.00 -4.27 -43.73
N THR A 70 -6.48 -4.77 -42.60
CA THR A 70 -7.36 -5.94 -42.54
C THR A 70 -8.78 -5.59 -42.98
N LEU A 71 -9.23 -4.36 -42.74
CA LEU A 71 -10.55 -3.91 -43.16
C LEU A 71 -10.64 -3.84 -44.69
N GLU A 72 -9.59 -3.35 -45.35
CA GLU A 72 -9.53 -3.26 -46.81
C GLU A 72 -9.57 -4.65 -47.45
N ALA A 73 -8.88 -5.64 -46.86
CA ALA A 73 -8.90 -7.01 -47.35
C ALA A 73 -10.29 -7.67 -47.18
N VAL A 74 -10.97 -7.41 -46.06
CA VAL A 74 -12.37 -7.84 -45.84
C VAL A 74 -13.29 -7.24 -46.91
N GLN A 75 -13.17 -5.93 -47.15
CA GLN A 75 -14.00 -5.22 -48.13
C GLN A 75 -13.73 -5.70 -49.57
N LEU A 76 -12.46 -5.94 -49.92
CA LEU A 76 -12.07 -6.47 -51.22
C LEU A 76 -12.64 -7.87 -51.45
N LEU A 77 -12.44 -8.78 -50.48
CA LEU A 77 -12.98 -10.13 -50.55
C LEU A 77 -14.51 -10.11 -50.70
N HIS A 78 -15.19 -9.29 -49.90
CA HIS A 78 -16.63 -9.13 -49.99
C HIS A 78 -17.06 -8.64 -51.39
N GLY A 79 -16.40 -7.60 -51.91
CA GLY A 79 -16.70 -7.06 -53.24
C GLY A 79 -16.51 -8.08 -54.37
N VAL A 80 -15.42 -8.85 -54.34
CA VAL A 80 -15.17 -9.89 -55.36
C VAL A 80 -16.12 -11.08 -55.21
N ALA A 81 -16.47 -11.46 -53.98
CA ALA A 81 -17.44 -12.52 -53.70
C ALA A 81 -18.83 -12.23 -54.31
N GLN A 82 -19.25 -10.95 -54.33
CA GLN A 82 -20.52 -10.54 -54.93
C GLN A 82 -20.53 -10.60 -56.47
N LEU A 83 -19.37 -10.49 -57.11
CA LEU A 83 -19.25 -10.54 -58.58
C LEU A 83 -19.18 -11.96 -59.13
N LEU A 84 -18.65 -12.90 -58.34
CA LEU A 84 -18.40 -14.27 -58.78
C LEU A 84 -19.68 -15.02 -59.23
N PRO A 85 -20.82 -14.97 -58.50
CA PRO A 85 -22.08 -15.58 -58.95
C PRO A 85 -22.56 -15.01 -60.29
N LYS A 86 -22.45 -13.70 -60.49
CA LYS A 86 -22.88 -13.03 -61.73
C LYS A 86 -22.07 -13.50 -62.94
N SER A 87 -20.76 -13.63 -62.79
CA SER A 87 -19.90 -14.19 -63.85
C SER A 87 -20.21 -15.66 -64.13
N LYS A 88 -20.53 -16.44 -63.09
CA LYS A 88 -20.92 -17.85 -63.21
C LYS A 88 -22.25 -18.02 -63.96
N GLU A 89 -23.28 -17.29 -63.54
CA GLU A 89 -24.59 -17.27 -64.21
C GLU A 89 -24.48 -16.82 -65.67
N SER A 90 -23.68 -15.77 -65.93
CA SER A 90 -23.42 -15.30 -67.30
C SER A 90 -22.80 -16.37 -68.17
N TYR A 91 -21.77 -17.07 -67.68
CA TYR A 91 -21.13 -18.18 -68.40
C TYR A 91 -22.13 -19.31 -68.69
N HIS A 92 -22.87 -19.78 -67.67
CA HIS A 92 -23.88 -20.82 -67.87
C HIS A 92 -24.95 -20.44 -68.88
N SER A 93 -25.45 -19.20 -68.83
CA SER A 93 -26.42 -18.69 -69.80
C SER A 93 -25.85 -18.69 -71.24
N LYS A 94 -24.58 -18.30 -71.44
CA LYS A 94 -23.95 -18.35 -72.77
C LYS A 94 -23.70 -19.77 -73.27
N CYS A 95 -23.37 -20.70 -72.38
CA CYS A 95 -23.23 -22.12 -72.73
C CYS A 95 -24.57 -22.75 -73.13
N GLN A 96 -25.64 -22.48 -72.37
CA GLN A 96 -26.98 -22.96 -72.68
C GLN A 96 -27.46 -22.46 -74.05
N GLU A 97 -27.23 -21.19 -74.35
CA GLU A 97 -27.60 -20.60 -75.65
C GLU A 97 -26.81 -21.21 -76.82
N TYR A 98 -25.50 -21.44 -76.64
CA TYR A 98 -24.68 -22.13 -77.64
C TYR A 98 -25.19 -23.54 -77.93
N GLU A 99 -25.50 -24.32 -76.88
CA GLU A 99 -26.05 -25.67 -77.02
C GLU A 99 -27.43 -25.67 -77.68
N ARG A 100 -28.26 -24.67 -77.41
CA ARG A 100 -29.59 -24.51 -78.01
C ARG A 100 -29.47 -24.28 -79.54
N LEU A 101 -28.68 -23.29 -79.96
CA LEU A 101 -28.47 -22.97 -81.38
C LEU A 101 -27.85 -24.12 -82.16
N ARG A 102 -26.95 -24.88 -81.51
CA ARG A 102 -26.35 -26.09 -82.11
C ARG A 102 -27.39 -27.19 -82.37
N LYS A 103 -28.39 -27.35 -81.50
CA LYS A 103 -29.45 -28.37 -81.63
C LYS A 103 -30.55 -27.97 -82.61
N GLU A 104 -30.85 -26.68 -82.71
CA GLU A 104 -31.89 -26.13 -83.60
C GLU A 104 -31.46 -26.07 -85.07
N GLY A 105 -30.21 -26.37 -85.40
CA GLY A 105 -29.73 -26.38 -86.78
C GLY A 105 -29.68 -24.98 -87.43
N THR A 106 -29.39 -23.94 -86.64
CA THR A 106 -29.24 -22.56 -87.13
C THR A 106 -27.97 -22.40 -88.01
N SER A 107 -27.76 -21.22 -88.60
CA SER A 107 -26.63 -21.01 -89.51
C SER A 107 -25.27 -21.22 -88.80
N GLN A 108 -24.30 -21.80 -89.49
CA GLN A 108 -22.95 -22.05 -88.94
C GLN A 108 -22.32 -20.77 -88.35
N LYS A 109 -22.53 -19.63 -89.01
CA LYS A 109 -22.05 -18.32 -88.57
C LYS A 109 -22.62 -17.89 -87.21
N GLU A 110 -23.86 -18.25 -86.89
CA GLU A 110 -24.50 -17.95 -85.60
C GLU A 110 -24.01 -18.88 -84.49
N ILE A 111 -23.78 -20.15 -84.83
CA ILE A 111 -23.19 -21.14 -83.92
C ILE A 111 -21.78 -20.70 -83.51
N ASP A 112 -20.91 -20.37 -84.46
CA ASP A 112 -19.54 -19.91 -84.20
C ASP A 112 -19.52 -18.64 -83.33
N LYS A 113 -20.48 -17.73 -83.57
CA LYS A 113 -20.64 -16.50 -82.78
C LYS A 113 -21.07 -16.79 -81.34
N ALA A 114 -21.96 -17.76 -81.13
CA ALA A 114 -22.39 -18.17 -79.79
C ALA A 114 -21.26 -18.90 -79.04
N GLU A 115 -20.47 -19.71 -79.73
CA GLU A 115 -19.28 -20.38 -79.18
C GLU A 115 -18.25 -19.35 -78.70
N LEU A 116 -17.96 -18.33 -79.51
CA LEU A 116 -17.02 -17.27 -79.12
C LEU A 116 -17.50 -16.52 -77.86
N LYS A 117 -18.80 -16.27 -77.75
CA LYS A 117 -19.40 -15.64 -76.55
C LYS A 117 -19.29 -16.53 -75.32
N SER A 118 -19.53 -17.83 -75.44
CA SER A 118 -19.41 -18.77 -74.31
C SER A 118 -17.95 -18.90 -73.86
N LYS A 119 -17.00 -19.02 -74.81
CA LYS A 119 -15.55 -19.02 -74.52
C LYS A 119 -15.12 -17.74 -73.78
N LYS A 120 -15.53 -16.56 -74.27
CA LYS A 120 -15.21 -15.27 -73.63
C LYS A 120 -15.82 -15.15 -72.23
N ALA A 121 -17.03 -15.64 -72.01
CA ALA A 121 -17.65 -15.68 -70.69
C ALA A 121 -16.93 -16.66 -69.75
N GLY A 122 -16.44 -17.78 -70.26
CA GLY A 122 -15.64 -18.76 -69.51
C GLY A 122 -14.31 -18.18 -69.05
N GLU A 123 -13.61 -17.44 -69.91
CA GLU A 123 -12.40 -16.70 -69.52
C GLU A 123 -12.69 -15.62 -68.48
N ALA A 124 -13.82 -14.92 -68.58
CA ALA A 124 -14.22 -13.93 -67.58
C ALA A 124 -14.50 -14.59 -66.22
N LEU A 125 -15.18 -15.74 -66.19
CA LEU A 125 -15.38 -16.52 -64.98
C LEU A 125 -14.05 -17.01 -64.40
N ARG A 126 -13.13 -17.52 -65.23
CA ARG A 126 -11.79 -17.96 -64.77
C ARG A 126 -11.03 -16.83 -64.08
N ARG A 127 -10.99 -15.64 -64.69
CA ARG A 127 -10.39 -14.44 -64.08
C ARG A 127 -11.09 -14.03 -62.78
N ALA A 128 -12.42 -14.14 -62.71
CA ALA A 128 -13.16 -13.84 -61.49
C ALA A 128 -12.82 -14.82 -60.35
N VAL A 129 -12.67 -16.11 -60.66
CA VAL A 129 -12.24 -17.15 -59.71
C VAL A 129 -10.82 -16.87 -59.21
N GLU A 130 -9.88 -16.59 -60.12
CA GLU A 130 -8.49 -16.25 -59.75
C GLU A 130 -8.44 -15.03 -58.83
N LYS A 131 -9.17 -13.96 -59.19
CA LYS A 131 -9.27 -12.75 -58.37
C LYS A 131 -9.87 -13.02 -56.99
N TYR A 132 -10.91 -13.85 -56.92
CA TYR A 132 -11.52 -14.25 -55.64
C TYR A 132 -10.52 -15.01 -54.78
N ASN A 133 -9.84 -16.00 -55.34
CA ASN A 133 -8.86 -16.80 -54.58
C ASN A 133 -7.68 -15.95 -54.09
N ALA A 134 -7.20 -14.99 -54.88
CA ALA A 134 -6.16 -14.06 -54.45
C ALA A 134 -6.64 -13.16 -53.30
N ALA A 135 -7.84 -12.57 -53.43
CA ALA A 135 -8.43 -11.75 -52.36
C ALA A 135 -8.71 -12.56 -51.08
N ARG A 136 -9.12 -13.82 -51.23
CA ARG A 136 -9.33 -14.74 -50.11
C ARG A 136 -8.03 -15.04 -49.37
N ALA A 137 -6.95 -15.35 -50.08
CA ALA A 137 -5.65 -15.63 -49.45
C ALA A 137 -5.09 -14.42 -48.71
N ASP A 138 -5.17 -13.22 -49.30
CA ASP A 138 -4.75 -11.98 -48.64
C ASP A 138 -5.59 -11.67 -47.38
N PHE A 139 -6.91 -11.87 -47.45
CA PHE A 139 -7.79 -11.75 -46.29
C PHE A 139 -7.43 -12.75 -45.18
N GLU A 140 -7.25 -14.04 -45.50
CA GLU A 140 -6.93 -15.07 -44.51
C GLU A 140 -5.63 -14.74 -43.79
N GLN A 141 -4.59 -14.33 -44.52
CA GLN A 141 -3.31 -13.93 -43.94
C GLN A 141 -3.46 -12.71 -43.02
N ARG A 142 -4.05 -11.62 -43.49
CA ARG A 142 -4.20 -10.38 -42.71
C ARG A 142 -5.09 -10.56 -41.48
N MET A 143 -6.14 -11.37 -41.61
CA MET A 143 -7.03 -11.69 -40.50
C MET A 143 -6.31 -12.50 -39.43
N LEU A 144 -5.49 -13.49 -39.83
CA LEU A 144 -4.66 -14.26 -38.92
C LEU A 144 -3.67 -13.35 -38.17
N ASP A 145 -2.92 -12.53 -38.91
CA ASP A 145 -1.93 -11.60 -38.32
C ASP A 145 -2.61 -10.64 -37.33
N SER A 146 -3.81 -10.16 -37.66
CA SER A 146 -4.59 -9.29 -36.78
C SER A 146 -5.06 -10.00 -35.51
N ALA A 147 -5.57 -11.23 -35.66
CA ALA A 147 -6.03 -12.03 -34.54
C ALA A 147 -4.90 -12.35 -33.57
N VAL A 148 -3.74 -12.75 -34.10
CA VAL A 148 -2.52 -12.98 -33.29
C VAL A 148 -2.12 -11.69 -32.57
N ARG A 149 -2.10 -10.55 -33.28
CA ARG A 149 -1.71 -9.27 -32.68
C ARG A 149 -2.65 -8.86 -31.54
N PHE A 150 -3.97 -9.00 -31.72
CA PHE A 150 -4.94 -8.70 -30.67
C PHE A 150 -4.82 -9.65 -29.49
N GLN A 151 -4.59 -10.94 -29.74
CA GLN A 151 -4.35 -11.91 -28.68
C GLN A 151 -3.10 -11.56 -27.87
N GLU A 152 -1.98 -11.23 -28.50
CA GLU A 152 -0.75 -10.82 -27.82
C GLU A 152 -0.96 -9.60 -26.91
N VAL A 153 -1.69 -8.60 -27.40
CA VAL A 153 -2.03 -7.39 -26.62
C VAL A 153 -2.86 -7.76 -25.40
N GLU A 154 -3.89 -8.58 -25.57
CA GLU A 154 -4.80 -8.97 -24.50
C GLU A 154 -4.11 -9.87 -23.47
N GLU A 155 -3.31 -10.84 -23.91
CA GLU A 155 -2.56 -11.68 -22.97
C GLU A 155 -1.53 -10.87 -22.19
N ALA A 156 -0.86 -9.90 -22.83
CA ALA A 156 0.04 -8.98 -22.14
C ALA A 156 -0.72 -8.15 -21.09
N HIS A 157 -1.93 -7.71 -21.43
CA HIS A 157 -2.82 -7.01 -20.50
C HIS A 157 -3.19 -7.84 -19.29
N LEU A 158 -3.72 -9.04 -19.52
CA LEU A 158 -4.14 -9.94 -18.45
C LEU A 158 -2.96 -10.35 -17.56
N ARG A 159 -1.79 -10.64 -18.14
CA ARG A 159 -0.57 -10.95 -17.37
C ARG A 159 -0.14 -9.77 -16.49
N HIS A 160 -0.14 -8.54 -17.03
CA HIS A 160 0.26 -7.36 -16.28
C HIS A 160 -0.72 -7.05 -15.13
N MET A 161 -2.03 -7.02 -15.41
CA MET A 161 -3.06 -6.76 -14.40
C MET A 161 -3.07 -7.82 -13.29
N LYS A 162 -2.89 -9.10 -13.65
CA LYS A 162 -2.74 -10.17 -12.67
C LYS A 162 -1.49 -9.98 -11.80
N GLY A 163 -0.39 -9.51 -12.38
CA GLY A 163 0.82 -9.14 -11.65
C GLY A 163 0.57 -8.06 -10.60
N LEU A 164 -0.16 -7.00 -10.95
CA LEU A 164 -0.51 -5.91 -10.03
C LEU A 164 -1.40 -6.40 -8.87
N ILE A 165 -2.35 -7.30 -9.13
CA ILE A 165 -3.14 -7.96 -8.08
C ILE A 165 -2.23 -8.81 -7.17
N GLY A 166 -1.25 -9.51 -7.75
CA GLY A 166 -0.24 -10.24 -6.98
C GLY A 166 0.55 -9.32 -6.04
N SER A 167 1.01 -8.16 -6.53
CA SER A 167 1.71 -7.16 -5.73
C SER A 167 0.85 -6.59 -4.59
N TYR A 168 -0.45 -6.39 -4.84
CA TYR A 168 -1.42 -6.03 -3.81
C TYR A 168 -1.49 -7.09 -2.70
N SER A 169 -1.76 -8.35 -3.09
CA SER A 169 -1.89 -9.46 -2.15
C SER A 169 -0.61 -9.62 -1.31
N HIS A 170 0.55 -9.56 -1.95
CA HIS A 170 1.84 -9.66 -1.26
C HIS A 170 2.06 -8.52 -0.27
N SER A 171 1.75 -7.27 -0.65
CA SER A 171 1.90 -6.12 0.24
C SER A 171 1.03 -6.24 1.50
N VAL A 172 -0.21 -6.73 1.35
CA VAL A 172 -1.13 -6.95 2.46
C VAL A 172 -0.63 -8.08 3.37
N GLU A 173 -0.20 -9.20 2.79
CA GLU A 173 0.32 -10.35 3.52
C GLU A 173 1.58 -10.00 4.32
N ASP A 174 2.54 -9.32 3.70
CA ASP A 174 3.76 -8.86 4.37
C ASP A 174 3.45 -7.95 5.56
N THR A 175 2.53 -6.98 5.39
CA THR A 175 2.11 -6.12 6.50
C THR A 175 1.40 -6.91 7.60
N HIS A 176 0.61 -7.92 7.25
CA HIS A 176 -0.03 -8.80 8.23
C HIS A 176 1.01 -9.54 9.09
N VAL A 177 2.07 -10.07 8.46
CA VAL A 177 3.18 -10.71 9.18
C VAL A 177 3.88 -9.72 10.11
N GLN A 178 4.17 -8.50 9.64
CA GLN A 178 4.78 -7.45 10.47
C GLN A 178 3.91 -7.09 11.68
N ILE A 179 2.59 -6.96 11.50
CA ILE A 179 1.65 -6.72 12.60
C ILE A 179 1.71 -7.87 13.63
N GLY A 180 1.76 -9.11 13.15
CA GLY A 180 1.95 -10.29 14.02
C GLY A 180 3.22 -10.21 14.86
N GLN A 181 4.34 -9.77 14.26
CA GLN A 181 5.61 -9.57 14.99
C GLN A 181 5.48 -8.47 16.07
N VAL A 182 4.82 -7.36 15.77
CA VAL A 182 4.58 -6.28 16.75
C VAL A 182 3.72 -6.78 17.91
N HIS A 183 2.70 -7.61 17.65
CA HIS A 183 1.90 -8.22 18.70
C HIS A 183 2.71 -9.17 19.58
N GLU A 184 3.56 -10.01 18.98
CA GLU A 184 4.42 -10.93 19.74
C GLU A 184 5.41 -10.17 20.62
N GLU A 185 6.07 -9.15 20.06
CA GLU A 185 6.98 -8.28 20.79
C GLU A 185 6.28 -7.58 21.97
N PHE A 186 5.04 -7.13 21.77
CA PHE A 186 4.25 -6.51 22.84
C PHE A 186 3.98 -7.47 24.00
N LYS A 187 3.54 -8.71 23.72
CA LYS A 187 3.31 -9.72 24.76
C LYS A 187 4.60 -9.98 25.56
N GLN A 188 5.71 -10.21 24.86
CA GLN A 188 6.99 -10.46 25.50
C GLN A 188 7.44 -9.28 26.38
N ASN A 189 7.27 -8.04 25.90
CA ASN A 189 7.60 -6.84 26.67
C ASN A 189 6.74 -6.68 27.92
N VAL A 190 5.45 -7.04 27.88
CA VAL A 190 4.57 -7.03 29.05
C VAL A 190 4.98 -8.10 30.05
N GLU A 191 5.25 -9.32 29.60
CA GLU A 191 5.69 -10.43 30.45
C GLU A 191 7.02 -10.15 31.15
N ASN A 192 7.96 -9.48 30.45
CA ASN A 192 9.26 -9.11 31.02
C ASN A 192 9.16 -8.06 32.15
N ILE A 193 8.09 -7.25 32.18
CA ILE A 193 7.85 -6.25 33.22
C ILE A 193 6.90 -6.82 34.27
N GLY A 194 7.44 -7.73 35.09
CA GLY A 194 6.70 -8.36 36.18
C GLY A 194 6.42 -7.40 37.35
N THR A 195 5.36 -7.71 38.11
CA THR A 195 4.93 -6.94 39.30
C THR A 195 6.06 -6.73 40.31
N GLU A 196 6.88 -7.75 40.55
CA GLU A 196 8.04 -7.66 41.47
C GLU A 196 9.07 -6.63 41.04
N MET A 197 9.35 -6.55 39.73
CA MET A 197 10.27 -5.54 39.19
C MET A 197 9.70 -4.14 39.38
N LEU A 198 8.40 -3.96 39.14
CA LEU A 198 7.72 -2.68 39.31
C LEU A 198 7.70 -2.22 40.78
N LEU A 199 7.35 -3.12 41.71
CA LEU A 199 7.34 -2.84 43.16
C LEU A 199 8.74 -2.48 43.66
N ARG A 200 9.76 -3.24 43.23
CA ARG A 200 11.16 -2.96 43.57
C ARG A 200 11.57 -1.57 43.09
N ARG A 201 11.35 -1.24 41.81
CA ARG A 201 11.67 0.08 41.24
C ARG A 201 10.93 1.21 41.96
N PHE A 202 9.67 0.99 42.33
CA PHE A 202 8.89 1.97 43.09
C PHE A 202 9.50 2.22 44.48
N ALA A 203 9.80 1.16 45.23
CA ALA A 203 10.40 1.26 46.56
C ALA A 203 11.80 1.91 46.52
N GLU A 204 12.61 1.58 45.50
CA GLU A 204 13.92 2.20 45.27
C GLU A 204 13.81 3.68 44.90
N SER A 205 12.79 4.08 44.15
CA SER A 205 12.61 5.47 43.70
C SER A 205 11.93 6.37 44.73
N LYS A 206 10.99 5.84 45.52
CA LYS A 206 10.11 6.61 46.43
C LYS A 206 10.27 6.26 47.90
N GLY A 207 11.18 5.36 48.25
CA GLY A 207 11.47 5.00 49.64
C GLY A 207 11.99 6.19 50.44
N THR A 208 11.51 6.34 51.68
CA THR A 208 11.87 7.45 52.58
C THR A 208 13.04 7.13 53.50
N GLY A 209 13.49 5.87 53.51
CA GLY A 209 14.59 5.38 54.35
C GLY A 209 14.56 3.87 54.46
N ARG A 210 15.73 3.25 54.67
CA ARG A 210 15.86 1.82 54.98
C ARG A 210 16.09 1.55 56.46
N GLU A 211 16.46 2.58 57.22
CA GLU A 211 16.72 2.48 58.65
C GLU A 211 15.42 2.48 59.44
N ARG A 212 15.34 1.56 60.41
CA ARG A 212 14.22 1.51 61.34
C ARG A 212 14.49 2.48 62.49
N PRO A 213 13.46 3.15 63.04
CA PRO A 213 13.65 3.95 64.25
C PRO A 213 14.39 3.15 65.32
N GLY A 214 15.46 3.75 65.86
CA GLY A 214 16.26 3.13 66.91
C GLY A 214 15.42 2.93 68.18
N ALA A 215 15.78 1.92 68.96
CA ALA A 215 15.23 1.79 70.30
C ALA A 215 15.66 3.02 71.12
N LEU A 216 14.72 3.62 71.86
CA LEU A 216 15.01 4.71 72.77
C LEU A 216 15.29 4.12 74.16
N ASP A 217 16.43 4.49 74.72
CA ASP A 217 16.71 4.29 76.14
C ASP A 217 16.33 5.53 76.93
N PHE A 218 16.01 5.35 78.21
CA PHE A 218 15.76 6.46 79.12
C PHE A 218 17.08 7.16 79.46
N ASP A 219 17.24 8.40 79.00
CA ASP A 219 18.36 9.25 79.38
C ASP A 219 18.03 9.96 80.71
N GLU A 220 18.72 9.55 81.78
CA GLU A 220 18.56 10.16 83.09
C GLU A 220 19.23 11.55 83.12
N TYR A 221 18.48 12.56 83.59
CA TYR A 221 18.97 13.94 83.67
C TYR A 221 20.10 14.06 84.71
N ARG A 222 21.35 14.18 84.25
CA ARG A 222 22.49 14.50 85.14
C ARG A 222 22.55 16.00 85.43
N LEU A 223 22.29 16.37 86.67
CA LEU A 223 22.64 17.69 87.20
C LEU A 223 24.16 17.85 87.22
N ALA A 224 24.67 18.95 86.66
CA ALA A 224 26.09 19.29 86.72
C ALA A 224 26.52 19.51 88.19
N PRO A 225 27.65 18.95 88.66
CA PRO A 225 28.12 19.19 90.01
C PRO A 225 28.52 20.67 90.16
N ALA A 226 28.08 21.30 91.26
CA ALA A 226 28.47 22.65 91.62
C ALA A 226 29.99 22.70 91.85
N GLN A 227 30.72 23.44 91.01
CA GLN A 227 32.14 23.71 91.23
C GLN A 227 32.29 24.93 92.14
N GLU A 228 32.66 24.69 93.40
CA GLU A 228 33.25 25.71 94.27
C GLU A 228 34.64 26.07 93.76
N GLY A 229 34.85 27.36 93.50
CA GLY A 229 36.13 27.88 93.01
C GLY A 229 37.18 28.03 94.10
N LYS A 230 38.44 28.22 93.65
CA LYS A 230 39.31 29.30 94.14
C LYS A 230 40.55 29.47 93.26
N TYR A 231 40.82 30.76 93.02
CA TYR A 231 41.81 31.44 92.20
C TYR A 231 43.28 31.16 92.61
N VAL A 232 44.24 31.40 91.69
CA VAL A 232 45.31 32.43 91.83
C VAL A 232 46.03 32.67 90.48
N CYS A 233 46.48 33.92 90.36
CA CYS A 233 46.92 34.77 89.26
C CYS A 233 48.13 34.39 88.38
N ILE A 234 47.97 34.70 87.08
CA ILE A 234 48.73 35.58 86.17
C ILE A 234 50.27 35.67 86.30
N GLN A 235 50.98 35.19 85.26
CA GLN A 235 52.02 35.95 84.54
C GLN A 235 52.18 35.41 83.10
N GLN A 236 52.08 36.29 82.09
CA GLN A 236 52.39 36.08 80.66
C GLN A 236 53.91 36.32 80.40
N PRO A 237 54.54 36.00 79.23
CA PRO A 237 53.96 36.05 77.87
C PRO A 237 54.49 35.07 76.77
N ARG A 238 53.79 35.11 75.60
CA ARG A 238 54.21 34.83 74.19
C ARG A 238 54.64 33.39 73.81
N ALA A 239 54.36 32.83 72.63
CA ALA A 239 53.96 33.32 71.30
C ALA A 239 53.26 32.20 70.47
N GLY A 240 52.61 32.56 69.36
CA GLY A 240 52.29 31.65 68.24
C GLY A 240 50.82 31.26 68.14
N ASP A 241 49.98 32.03 67.43
CA ASP A 241 49.63 31.84 66.01
C ASP A 241 48.49 30.81 65.82
N LEU A 242 47.26 31.33 65.68
CA LEU A 242 46.07 30.57 65.27
C LEU A 242 45.22 31.44 64.34
N GLY A 243 45.15 31.00 63.08
CA GLY A 243 44.23 31.50 62.07
C GLY A 243 42.78 31.22 62.43
N GLY A 244 41.94 32.22 62.18
CA GLY A 244 40.55 32.32 62.59
C GLY A 244 39.57 31.42 61.82
N VAL A 245 38.50 31.15 62.56
CA VAL A 245 37.33 30.32 62.25
C VAL A 245 36.29 31.10 61.43
N GLY A 246 35.39 30.34 60.81
CA GLY A 246 34.28 30.74 59.94
C GLY A 246 33.26 31.74 60.47
N GLY A 247 32.29 32.04 59.60
CA GLY A 247 31.11 32.84 59.93
C GLY A 247 30.16 32.96 58.74
N ALA A 248 28.97 32.38 58.90
CA ALA A 248 27.88 32.30 57.93
C ALA A 248 27.00 33.58 57.88
N ALA A 249 26.32 33.80 56.75
CA ALA A 249 25.06 34.55 56.61
C ALA A 249 24.44 34.14 55.26
N HIS A 250 23.38 33.31 55.20
CA HIS A 250 21.94 33.63 55.32
C HIS A 250 21.44 34.71 54.36
N LEU A 251 20.71 34.31 53.30
CA LEU A 251 19.71 35.09 52.52
C LEU A 251 18.88 34.07 51.69
N SER A 252 17.73 33.64 52.20
CA SER A 252 16.36 34.11 51.86
C SER A 252 15.82 33.60 50.50
N VAL A 253 14.97 32.57 50.58
CA VAL A 253 14.15 32.00 49.49
C VAL A 253 12.73 32.62 49.56
N PRO A 254 12.08 33.01 48.45
CA PRO A 254 10.71 33.53 48.46
C PRO A 254 9.64 32.41 48.47
N PRO A 255 8.40 32.69 48.92
CA PRO A 255 7.36 31.67 49.10
C PRO A 255 6.56 31.38 47.80
N PRO A 256 5.90 30.21 47.70
CA PRO A 256 5.03 29.87 46.57
C PRO A 256 3.58 30.36 46.76
N HIS A 257 2.91 30.68 45.64
CA HIS A 257 1.49 31.04 45.55
C HIS A 257 0.54 29.84 45.77
N PRO A 258 -0.72 30.09 46.20
CA PRO A 258 -1.71 29.03 46.50
C PRO A 258 -2.40 28.47 45.24
N PRO A 259 -3.00 27.26 45.33
CA PRO A 259 -3.65 26.59 44.20
C PRO A 259 -5.04 27.17 43.87
N GLN A 260 -5.36 27.19 42.57
CA GLN A 260 -6.71 27.48 42.05
C GLN A 260 -7.49 26.16 41.91
N ASP A 261 -8.67 26.11 42.53
CA ASP A 261 -9.71 25.11 42.27
C ASP A 261 -10.27 25.23 40.84
N PRO A 262 -10.58 24.10 40.19
CA PRO A 262 -11.67 24.06 39.23
C PRO A 262 -12.86 23.27 39.79
N LYS A 263 -13.97 24.00 39.84
CA LYS A 263 -15.34 23.57 40.08
C LYS A 263 -15.73 22.38 39.18
N GLY A 264 -16.50 21.47 39.76
CA GLY A 264 -17.03 20.29 39.10
C GLY A 264 -17.84 20.58 37.84
N ALA A 265 -17.72 19.66 36.88
CA ALA A 265 -18.65 19.48 35.79
C ALA A 265 -19.17 18.04 35.83
N VAL A 266 -20.46 17.90 36.13
CA VAL A 266 -21.23 16.68 36.03
C VAL A 266 -21.43 16.37 34.55
N VAL A 267 -20.91 15.24 34.07
CA VAL A 267 -21.19 14.75 32.70
C VAL A 267 -22.34 13.75 32.77
N LYS A 268 -23.49 14.14 32.21
CA LYS A 268 -24.61 13.24 31.88
C LYS A 268 -24.20 12.31 30.74
N LEU A 269 -24.31 11.01 30.96
CA LEU A 269 -24.32 10.00 29.91
C LEU A 269 -25.70 10.01 29.22
N SER A 270 -25.75 10.44 27.96
CA SER A 270 -26.83 10.05 27.05
C SER A 270 -26.35 8.88 26.20
N VAL A 271 -27.07 7.78 26.30
CA VAL A 271 -26.98 6.61 25.44
C VAL A 271 -27.71 6.94 24.14
N SER A 272 -27.02 6.88 23.01
CA SER A 272 -27.66 6.76 21.69
C SER A 272 -27.33 5.39 21.14
N LEU A 273 -28.36 4.55 21.01
CA LEU A 273 -28.34 3.37 20.16
C LEU A 273 -28.33 3.81 18.70
N GLY A 274 -27.46 3.19 17.92
CA GLY A 274 -27.48 3.10 16.47
C GLY A 274 -26.89 1.74 16.11
#